data_AF-A0A0R2QBQ3-F1
#
_entry.id   AF-A0A0R2QBQ3-F1
#
_cell.length_a   1.000
_cell.length_b   1.000
_cell.length_c   1.000
_cell.angle_alpha   90.00
_cell.angle_beta   90.00
_cell.angle_gamma   90.00
#
_symmetry.space_group_name_H-M   'P 1'
#
loop_
_entity.id
_entity.type
_entity.pdbx_description
1 polymer ?
#
loop_
_entity_poly.entity_id
_entity_poly.type
_entity_poly.pdbx_seq_one_letter_code
_entity_poly.pdbx_strand_id
1 'polypeptide(L)'
;MVGTMVLSAPQPKVRELCVLLRFLLKHKAGTMLHVEFTIEPFIEGSPGAHVTVAVAAVERFGLKVEFGPFGSSFSVTKEQLPEVIAELMRAAYGNGATYVSVDVGIE
;
A
#
# COMPACT_ATOMS: atom_id res chain seq x y z
N MET A 1 27.48 -5.66 -49.88
CA MET A 1 26.95 -4.43 -49.24
C MET A 1 25.57 -4.75 -48.71
N VAL A 2 25.42 -4.95 -47.39
CA VAL A 2 24.13 -5.19 -46.75
C VAL A 2 23.89 -4.00 -45.83
N GLY A 3 22.92 -3.15 -46.16
CA GLY A 3 22.55 -1.98 -45.38
C GLY A 3 21.63 -2.37 -44.24
N THR A 4 22.04 -2.11 -43.00
CA THR A 4 21.20 -2.28 -41.81
C THR A 4 20.15 -1.18 -41.79
N MET A 5 18.88 -1.55 -42.00
CA MET A 5 17.75 -0.63 -41.89
C MET A 5 17.40 -0.45 -40.41
N VAL A 6 17.81 0.67 -39.82
CA VAL A 6 17.43 1.05 -38.45
C VAL A 6 16.02 1.63 -38.52
N LEU A 7 15.00 0.85 -38.16
CA LEU A 7 13.65 1.37 -37.92
C LEU A 7 13.67 2.20 -36.63
N SER A 8 13.69 3.53 -36.76
CA SER A 8 13.45 4.44 -35.64
C SER A 8 11.97 4.46 -35.31
N ALA A 9 11.58 3.98 -34.13
CA ALA A 9 10.22 4.14 -33.62
C ALA A 9 9.91 5.64 -33.42
N PRO A 10 8.71 6.12 -33.79
CA PRO A 10 8.34 7.52 -33.59
C PRO A 10 8.26 7.86 -32.10
N GLN A 11 9.03 8.87 -31.68
CA GLN A 11 8.98 9.39 -30.31
C GLN A 11 7.66 10.16 -30.11
N PRO A 12 6.89 9.90 -29.04
CA PRO A 12 5.63 10.59 -28.80
C PRO A 12 5.87 12.09 -28.63
N LYS A 13 4.99 12.92 -29.22
CA LYS A 13 5.10 14.37 -29.07
C LYS A 13 4.84 14.75 -27.60
N VAL A 14 5.54 15.75 -27.08
CA VAL A 14 5.43 16.23 -25.68
C VAL A 14 3.96 16.40 -25.22
N ARG A 15 3.08 16.84 -26.12
CA ARG A 15 1.64 16.99 -25.85
C ARG A 15 0.92 15.67 -25.60
N GLU A 16 1.27 14.60 -26.31
CA GLU A 16 0.73 13.24 -26.09
C GLU A 16 1.22 12.65 -24.78
N LEU A 17 2.50 12.87 -24.44
CA LEU A 17 3.07 12.47 -23.16
C LEU A 17 2.36 13.15 -21.99
N CYS A 18 2.06 14.46 -22.09
CA CYS A 18 1.30 15.16 -21.06
C CYS A 18 -0.16 14.69 -20.95
N VAL A 19 -0.80 14.28 -22.05
CA VAL A 19 -2.17 13.72 -22.02
C VAL A 19 -2.17 12.34 -21.38
N LEU A 20 -1.22 11.49 -21.75
CA LEU A 20 -1.05 10.17 -21.14
C LEU A 20 -0.74 10.31 -19.65
N LEU A 21 0.17 11.21 -19.27
CA LEU A 21 0.49 11.48 -17.87
C LEU A 21 -0.74 11.97 -17.10
N ARG A 22 -1.53 12.89 -17.65
CA ARG A 22 -2.78 13.36 -17.02
C ARG A 22 -3.84 12.27 -16.92
N PHE A 23 -3.97 11.42 -17.92
CA PHE A 23 -4.89 10.28 -17.92
C PHE A 23 -4.48 9.25 -16.87
N LEU A 24 -3.20 8.89 -16.84
CA LEU A 24 -2.62 8.01 -15.82
C LEU A 24 -2.77 8.59 -14.42
N LEU A 25 -2.58 9.91 -14.23
CA LEU A 25 -2.79 10.59 -12.96
C LEU A 25 -4.27 10.63 -12.55
N LYS A 26 -5.19 10.83 -13.50
CA LYS A 26 -6.64 10.85 -13.28
C LYS A 26 -7.20 9.46 -12.96
N HIS A 27 -6.60 8.40 -13.51
CA HIS A 27 -6.90 7.01 -13.17
C HIS A 27 -6.05 6.46 -12.02
N LYS A 28 -5.05 7.22 -11.52
CA LYS A 28 -4.23 6.87 -10.36
C LYS A 28 -4.90 7.19 -9.03
N ALA A 29 -5.92 8.06 -9.02
CA ALA A 29 -6.75 8.27 -7.85
C ALA A 29 -7.71 7.07 -7.72
N GLY A 30 -7.14 5.91 -7.37
CA GLY A 30 -7.90 4.73 -7.00
C GLY A 30 -8.81 5.04 -5.83
N THR A 31 -9.92 4.31 -5.70
CA THR A 31 -10.82 4.46 -4.54
C THR A 31 -9.99 4.33 -3.26
N MET A 32 -10.00 5.37 -2.43
CA MET A 32 -9.38 5.34 -1.12
C MET A 32 -10.24 4.49 -0.19
N LEU A 33 -9.58 3.61 0.55
CA LEU A 33 -10.19 2.73 1.52
C LEU A 33 -9.56 3.02 2.87
N HIS A 34 -10.40 3.02 3.89
CA HIS A 34 -9.97 3.07 5.27
C HIS A 34 -9.82 1.65 5.81
N VAL A 35 -8.66 1.35 6.39
CA VAL A 35 -8.41 0.07 7.07
C VAL A 35 -8.26 0.35 8.55
N GLU A 36 -9.03 -0.33 9.38
CA GLU A 36 -8.85 -0.39 10.83
C GLU A 36 -8.44 -1.81 11.22
N PHE A 37 -7.49 -1.96 12.15
CA PHE A 37 -6.97 -3.25 12.55
C PHE A 37 -6.51 -3.29 14.01
N THR A 38 -6.55 -4.49 14.59
CA THR A 38 -5.92 -4.81 15.88
C THR A 38 -5.00 -6.01 15.73
N ILE A 39 -3.96 -6.09 16.56
CA ILE A 39 -3.03 -7.22 16.59
C ILE A 39 -2.82 -7.62 18.06
N GLU A 40 -3.16 -8.86 18.38
CA GLU A 40 -3.05 -9.42 19.72
C GLU A 40 -1.87 -10.39 19.83
N PRO A 41 -1.24 -10.52 21.02
CA PRO A 41 -1.64 -9.91 22.30
C PRO A 41 -1.29 -8.42 22.41
N PHE A 42 -2.23 -7.58 22.85
CA PHE A 42 -1.97 -6.16 23.05
C PHE A 42 -1.58 -5.86 24.50
N ILE A 43 -0.51 -5.07 24.69
CA ILE A 43 -0.06 -4.57 25.98
C ILE A 43 0.04 -3.06 25.88
N GLU A 44 -0.78 -2.35 26.66
CA GLU A 44 -0.83 -0.90 26.66
C GLU A 44 0.55 -0.29 27.01
N GLY A 45 0.98 0.69 26.22
CA GLY A 45 2.27 1.38 26.39
C GLY A 45 3.51 0.55 26.04
N SER A 46 3.36 -0.73 25.69
CA SER A 46 4.47 -1.63 25.39
C SER A 46 4.13 -2.60 24.25
N PRO A 47 3.96 -2.09 23.01
CA PRO A 47 3.64 -2.93 21.86
C PRO A 47 4.75 -3.96 21.61
N GLY A 48 4.36 -5.21 21.40
CA GLY A 48 5.30 -6.29 21.06
C GLY A 48 5.80 -6.24 19.62
N ALA A 49 6.71 -7.14 19.27
CA ALA A 49 7.29 -7.23 17.93
C ALA A 49 6.23 -7.50 16.83
N HIS A 50 5.21 -8.30 17.14
CA HIS A 50 4.06 -8.54 16.27
C HIS A 50 3.30 -7.26 15.88
N VAL A 51 3.27 -6.25 16.76
CA VAL A 51 2.67 -4.95 16.46
C VAL A 51 3.66 -4.07 15.68
N THR A 52 4.85 -3.84 16.23
CA THR A 52 5.80 -2.86 15.68
C THR A 52 6.33 -3.25 14.30
N VAL A 53 6.57 -4.54 14.05
CA VAL A 53 7.03 -5.02 12.73
C VAL A 53 5.89 -5.00 11.71
N ALA A 54 4.64 -5.27 12.12
CA ALA A 54 3.49 -5.16 11.22
C ALA A 54 3.22 -3.71 10.81
N VAL A 55 3.31 -2.77 11.75
CA VAL A 55 3.24 -1.32 11.46
C VAL A 55 4.34 -0.93 10.47
N ALA A 56 5.60 -1.32 10.74
CA ALA A 56 6.71 -1.04 9.83
C ALA A 56 6.50 -1.66 8.44
N ALA A 57 5.88 -2.84 8.35
CA ALA A 57 5.56 -3.48 7.07
C ALA A 57 4.55 -2.66 6.25
N VAL A 58 3.53 -2.09 6.89
CA VAL A 58 2.59 -1.16 6.24
C VAL A 58 3.30 0.13 5.83
N GLU A 59 4.10 0.73 6.71
CA GLU A 59 4.79 1.99 6.45
C GLU A 59 5.82 1.91 5.30
N ARG A 60 6.35 0.72 5.01
CA ARG A 60 7.23 0.49 3.83
C ARG A 60 6.54 0.76 2.49
N PHE A 61 5.21 0.79 2.45
CA PHE A 61 4.43 1.20 1.26
C PHE A 61 4.25 2.72 1.16
N GLY A 62 4.85 3.50 2.07
CA GLY A 62 4.66 4.95 2.16
C GLY A 62 3.32 5.36 2.77
N LEU A 63 2.65 4.42 3.45
CA LEU A 63 1.39 4.66 4.15
C LEU A 63 1.69 5.08 5.59
N LYS A 64 0.80 5.88 6.19
CA LYS A 64 0.91 6.29 7.59
C LYS A 64 -0.07 5.48 8.42
N VAL A 65 0.42 4.81 9.45
CA VAL A 65 -0.45 4.16 10.45
C VAL A 65 -0.76 5.16 11.55
N GLU A 66 -2.04 5.27 11.91
CA GLU A 66 -2.54 6.07 13.01
C GLU A 66 -2.99 5.16 14.15
N PHE A 67 -2.71 5.56 15.38
CA PHE A 67 -3.09 4.81 16.58
C PHE A 67 -4.29 5.48 17.25
N GLY A 68 -5.41 4.75 17.33
CA GLY A 68 -6.66 5.21 17.91
C GLY A 68 -7.11 4.36 19.10
N PRO A 69 -8.24 4.73 19.73
CA PRO A 69 -8.77 4.03 20.90
C PRO A 69 -9.31 2.62 20.59
N PHE A 70 -9.67 2.35 19.33
CA PHE A 70 -10.25 1.06 18.91
C PHE A 70 -9.27 0.16 18.15
N GLY A 71 -8.05 0.64 17.89
CA GLY A 71 -7.07 -0.06 17.08
C GLY A 71 -6.15 0.90 16.36
N SER A 72 -5.44 0.37 15.36
CA SER A 72 -4.64 1.16 14.45
C SER A 72 -5.34 1.27 13.10
N SER A 73 -5.09 2.33 12.35
CA SER A 73 -5.72 2.51 11.05
C SER A 73 -4.79 3.14 10.02
N PHE A 74 -5.10 2.98 8.75
CA PHE A 74 -4.43 3.68 7.65
C PHE A 74 -5.36 3.79 6.43
N SER A 75 -5.14 4.83 5.63
CA SER A 75 -5.80 4.98 4.33
C SER A 75 -4.94 4.40 3.22
N VAL A 76 -5.54 3.66 2.30
CA VAL A 76 -4.84 2.96 1.21
C VAL A 76 -5.68 2.98 -0.06
N THR A 77 -5.02 2.96 -1.23
CA THR A 77 -5.76 2.78 -2.48
C THR A 77 -6.26 1.34 -2.62
N LYS A 78 -7.41 1.15 -3.27
CA LYS A 78 -7.95 -0.18 -3.59
C LYS A 78 -6.93 -1.09 -4.28
N GLU A 79 -6.05 -0.53 -5.11
CA GLU A 79 -5.02 -1.25 -5.84
C GLU A 79 -3.87 -1.73 -4.93
N GLN A 80 -3.49 -0.93 -3.92
CA GLN A 80 -2.43 -1.30 -2.97
C GLN A 80 -2.91 -2.24 -1.86
N LEU A 81 -4.21 -2.22 -1.53
CA LEU A 81 -4.79 -2.94 -0.39
C LEU A 81 -4.36 -4.42 -0.30
N PRO A 82 -4.44 -5.25 -1.36
CA PRO A 82 -4.15 -6.68 -1.23
C PRO A 82 -2.71 -6.97 -0.80
N GLU A 83 -1.76 -6.20 -1.31
CA GLU A 83 -0.32 -6.38 -1.00
C GLU A 83 -0.01 -5.90 0.41
N VAL A 84 -0.55 -4.72 0.78
CA VAL A 84 -0.34 -4.14 2.12
C VAL A 84 -0.93 -5.04 3.22
N ILE A 85 -2.14 -5.56 3.02
CA ILE A 85 -2.77 -6.48 3.99
C ILE A 85 -1.99 -7.79 4.09
N ALA A 86 -1.49 -8.33 2.96
CA ALA A 86 -0.69 -9.54 2.99
C ALA A 86 0.61 -9.35 3.80
N GLU A 87 1.32 -8.23 3.61
CA GLU A 87 2.54 -7.94 4.35
C GLU A 87 2.26 -7.66 5.84
N LEU A 88 1.18 -6.96 6.17
CA LEU A 88 0.72 -6.79 7.55
C LEU A 88 0.49 -8.15 8.23
N MET A 89 -0.28 -9.03 7.59
CA MET A 89 -0.62 -10.35 8.15
C MET A 89 0.63 -11.22 8.33
N ARG A 90 1.53 -11.25 7.33
CA ARG A 90 2.78 -12.00 7.41
C ARG A 90 3.68 -11.49 8.53
N ALA A 91 3.84 -10.17 8.64
CA ALA A 91 4.64 -9.56 9.67
C ALA A 91 4.07 -9.82 11.07
N ALA A 92 2.75 -9.66 11.24
CA ALA A 92 2.07 -9.89 12.51
C ALA A 92 2.25 -11.33 13.00
N TYR A 93 1.76 -12.31 12.23
CA TYR A 93 1.80 -13.72 12.62
C TYR A 93 3.23 -14.27 12.67
N GLY A 94 4.12 -13.78 11.79
CA GLY A 94 5.54 -14.14 11.81
C GLY A 94 6.30 -13.67 13.06
N ASN A 95 5.74 -12.73 13.82
CA ASN A 95 6.36 -12.16 15.02
C ASN A 95 5.54 -12.39 16.30
N GLY A 96 4.64 -13.37 16.30
CA GLY A 96 3.95 -13.82 17.51
C GLY A 96 2.54 -13.26 17.71
N ALA A 97 1.93 -12.66 16.69
CA ALA A 97 0.49 -12.38 16.74
C ALA A 97 -0.28 -13.70 16.89
N THR A 98 -1.27 -13.72 17.77
CA THR A 98 -2.19 -14.86 17.94
C THR A 98 -3.56 -14.58 17.34
N TYR A 99 -3.89 -13.31 17.14
CA TYR A 99 -5.14 -12.87 16.54
C TYR A 99 -4.94 -11.49 15.89
N VAL A 100 -5.57 -11.30 14.73
CA VAL A 100 -5.58 -10.03 13.99
C VAL A 100 -7.00 -9.78 13.51
N SER A 101 -7.60 -8.63 13.88
CA SER A 101 -8.83 -8.15 13.25
C SER A 101 -8.49 -7.12 12.18
N VAL A 102 -9.23 -7.13 11.07
CA VAL A 102 -9.14 -6.13 10.01
C VAL A 102 -10.54 -5.80 9.51
N ASP A 103 -10.85 -4.52 9.52
CA ASP A 103 -12.07 -3.94 8.98
C ASP A 103 -11.70 -2.99 7.85
N VAL A 104 -12.38 -3.10 6.72
CA VAL A 104 -12.10 -2.29 5.52
C VAL A 104 -13.37 -1.60 5.05
N GLY A 105 -13.31 -0.28 4.95
CA GLY A 105 -14.41 0.58 4.50
C GLY A 105 -13.99 1.50 3.36
N ILE A 106 -14.97 2.09 2.69
CA ILE A 106 -14.74 3.21 1.78
C ILE A 106 -14.57 4.46 2.63
N GLU A 107 -13.53 5.25 2.34
CA GLU A 107 -13.33 6.57 2.93
C GLU A 107 -14.25 7.63 2.32
#